data_AF-A0A2V8V6E0-F1
#
_entry.id   AF-A0A2V8V6E0-F1
#
_cell.length_a   1.000
_cell.length_b   1.000
_cell.length_c   1.000
_cell.angle_alpha   90.00
_cell.angle_beta   90.00
_cell.angle_gamma   90.00
#
_symmetry.space_group_name_H-M   'P 1'
#
loop_
_entity.id
_entity.type
_entity.pdbx_description
1 polymer ?
#
loop_
_entity_poly.entity_id
_entity_poly.type
_entity_poly.pdbx_seq_one_letter_code
_entity_poly.pdbx_strand_id
1 'polypeptide(L)'
;MLCASVAPCATDVTAMRRLTHSQYNHTVHDLLGDQTNPANQFPQEDFVNGFKNQTSAQSVPPLLAEAYGAAAEKLARNAFRGGDVNHLVPCRPHAPGDAQCAAQFIRAFGSKAFRRPLTPAEVARYASLFADETRRSGKFLAGAQLIVEAMLQSPNFLLHAELGGDTRQYEIACRLSYFL
;
A
#
# COMPACT_ATOMS: atom_id res chain seq x y z
N MET A 1 -23.07 37.33 4.92
CA MET A 1 -22.89 36.02 4.27
C MET A 1 -21.53 35.50 4.71
N LEU A 2 -21.46 34.79 5.84
CA LEU A 2 -20.21 34.23 6.40
C LEU A 2 -20.30 32.71 6.28
N CYS A 3 -19.46 32.10 5.45
CA CYS A 3 -19.25 30.65 5.47
C CYS A 3 -18.56 30.27 6.77
N ALA A 4 -19.26 29.53 7.63
CA ALA A 4 -18.66 28.89 8.79
C ALA A 4 -17.71 27.79 8.31
N SER A 5 -16.45 27.90 8.74
CA SER A 5 -15.43 26.87 8.61
C SER A 5 -15.91 25.59 9.29
N VAL A 6 -16.06 24.51 8.54
CA VAL A 6 -16.29 23.17 9.09
C VAL A 6 -14.92 22.66 9.55
N ALA A 7 -14.73 22.58 10.86
CA ALA A 7 -13.54 21.99 11.45
C ALA A 7 -13.37 20.54 10.97
N PRO A 8 -12.13 20.08 10.67
CA PRO A 8 -11.90 18.68 10.35
C PRO A 8 -12.28 17.85 11.59
N CYS A 9 -13.23 16.93 11.41
CA CYS A 9 -13.57 15.95 12.42
C CYS A 9 -12.29 15.16 12.73
N ALA A 10 -11.69 15.38 13.91
CA ALA A 10 -10.50 14.68 14.32
C ALA A 10 -10.86 13.21 14.48
N THR A 11 -10.54 12.41 13.47
CA THR A 11 -10.61 10.95 13.54
C THR A 11 -9.53 10.50 14.51
N ASP A 12 -9.91 10.17 15.74
CA ASP A 12 -8.95 9.73 16.75
C ASP A 12 -8.47 8.31 16.37
N VAL A 13 -7.22 8.23 15.92
CA VAL A 13 -6.59 6.94 15.58
C VAL A 13 -6.37 6.22 16.89
N THR A 14 -7.23 5.26 17.18
CA THR A 14 -7.26 4.58 18.47
C THR A 14 -6.28 3.43 18.54
N ALA A 15 -5.90 2.85 17.39
CA ALA A 15 -4.81 1.90 17.29
C ALA A 15 -4.24 1.84 15.87
N MET A 16 -2.96 1.48 15.74
CA MET A 16 -2.39 1.02 14.47
C MET A 16 -2.33 -0.51 14.51
N ARG A 17 -2.87 -1.19 13.49
CA ARG A 17 -2.78 -2.65 13.37
C ARG A 17 -2.11 -3.05 12.07
N ARG A 18 -1.37 -4.16 12.11
CA ARG A 18 -0.81 -4.76 10.90
C ARG A 18 -1.91 -5.44 10.08
N LEU A 19 -1.73 -5.48 8.76
CA LEU A 19 -2.50 -6.36 7.88
C LEU A 19 -2.32 -7.82 8.32
N THR A 20 -3.45 -8.53 8.44
CA THR A 20 -3.39 -9.99 8.57
C THR A 20 -2.90 -10.63 7.27
N HIS A 21 -2.46 -11.88 7.30
CA HIS A 21 -2.01 -12.57 6.09
C HIS A 21 -3.07 -12.61 4.98
N SER A 22 -4.32 -12.95 5.34
CA SER A 22 -5.43 -12.94 4.39
C SER A 22 -5.69 -11.55 3.82
N GLN A 23 -5.65 -10.50 4.66
CA GLN A 23 -5.83 -9.13 4.19
C GLN A 23 -4.68 -8.69 3.28
N TYR A 24 -3.43 -9.08 3.58
CA TYR A 24 -2.29 -8.81 2.69
C TYR A 24 -2.53 -9.44 1.32
N ASN A 25 -2.88 -10.74 1.27
CA ASN A 25 -3.15 -11.46 0.03
C ASN A 25 -4.27 -10.81 -0.80
N HIS A 26 -5.40 -10.47 -0.19
CA HIS A 26 -6.49 -9.78 -0.92
C HIS A 26 -6.05 -8.40 -1.40
N THR A 27 -5.30 -7.65 -0.58
CA THR A 27 -4.85 -6.31 -0.97
C THR A 27 -3.90 -6.38 -2.18
N VAL A 28 -2.94 -7.31 -2.20
CA VAL A 28 -2.01 -7.43 -3.35
C VAL A 28 -2.71 -8.01 -4.58
N HIS A 29 -3.73 -8.84 -4.39
CA HIS A 29 -4.62 -9.27 -5.46
C HIS A 29 -5.33 -8.08 -6.10
N ASP A 30 -5.98 -7.24 -5.30
CA ASP A 30 -6.74 -6.08 -5.80
C ASP A 30 -5.84 -5.02 -6.44
N LEU A 31 -4.64 -4.81 -5.88
CA LEU A 31 -3.69 -3.81 -6.39
C LEU A 31 -2.95 -4.25 -7.64
N LEU A 32 -2.56 -5.53 -7.74
CA LEU A 32 -1.63 -6.02 -8.75
C LEU A 32 -2.20 -7.11 -9.65
N GLY A 33 -3.38 -7.65 -9.34
CA GLY A 33 -3.92 -8.86 -9.97
C GLY A 33 -3.23 -10.16 -9.56
N ASP A 34 -2.41 -10.14 -8.49
CA ASP A 34 -1.65 -11.32 -8.05
C ASP A 34 -2.54 -12.37 -7.39
N GLN A 35 -2.37 -13.65 -7.75
CA GLN A 35 -3.15 -14.77 -7.20
C GLN A 35 -2.27 -15.78 -6.45
N THR A 36 -1.01 -15.43 -6.17
CA THR A 36 -0.03 -16.36 -5.61
C THR A 36 -0.15 -16.53 -4.10
N ASN A 37 -0.93 -15.67 -3.42
CA ASN A 37 -1.15 -15.67 -1.98
C ASN A 37 0.16 -15.73 -1.17
N PRO A 38 1.09 -14.76 -1.36
CA PRO A 38 2.44 -14.81 -0.81
C PRO A 38 2.47 -14.89 0.72
N ALA A 39 1.49 -14.30 1.41
CA ALA A 39 1.44 -14.30 2.87
C ALA A 39 1.17 -15.69 3.49
N ASN A 40 0.81 -16.70 2.68
CA ASN A 40 0.66 -18.08 3.16
C ASN A 40 1.99 -18.70 3.59
N GLN A 41 3.12 -18.11 3.19
CA GLN A 41 4.47 -18.55 3.53
C GLN A 41 5.11 -17.70 4.64
N PHE A 42 4.41 -16.69 5.14
CA PHE A 42 4.92 -15.83 6.19
C PHE A 42 4.96 -16.58 7.54
N PRO A 43 5.86 -16.17 8.46
CA PRO A 43 5.86 -16.68 9.83
C PRO A 43 4.48 -16.59 10.48
N GLN A 44 4.15 -17.53 11.35
CA GLN A 44 2.82 -17.61 11.98
C GLN A 44 2.44 -16.28 12.66
N GLU A 45 1.17 -15.88 12.52
CA GLU A 45 0.67 -14.67 13.16
C GLU A 45 0.55 -14.87 14.68
N ASP A 46 1.08 -13.94 15.47
CA ASP A 46 1.01 -13.93 16.94
C ASP A 46 -0.42 -13.61 17.43
N PHE A 47 -1.41 -14.44 17.15
CA PHE A 47 -2.74 -14.34 17.74
C PHE A 47 -2.79 -15.10 19.06
N VAL A 48 -2.66 -14.41 20.18
CA VAL A 48 -2.94 -15.00 21.50
C VAL A 48 -4.46 -14.97 21.76
N ASN A 49 -5.07 -16.16 21.81
CA ASN A 49 -6.43 -16.40 22.34
C ASN A 49 -7.58 -15.53 21.80
N GLY A 50 -7.57 -15.17 20.51
CA GLY A 50 -8.73 -14.53 19.87
C GLY A 50 -9.01 -13.07 20.28
N PHE A 51 -8.16 -12.46 21.10
CA PHE A 51 -8.22 -11.02 21.41
C PHE A 51 -7.14 -10.25 20.67
N LYS A 52 -7.56 -9.24 19.91
CA LYS A 52 -6.69 -8.28 19.23
C LYS A 52 -6.12 -7.30 20.26
N ASN A 53 -4.98 -7.59 20.86
CA ASN A 53 -4.25 -6.58 21.64
C ASN A 53 -2.88 -6.34 21.00
N GLN A 54 -2.86 -5.57 19.91
CA GLN A 54 -1.63 -5.19 19.19
C GLN A 54 -0.95 -3.95 19.78
N THR A 55 -1.43 -3.43 20.91
CA THR A 55 -0.87 -2.25 21.59
C THR A 55 0.50 -2.50 22.24
N SER A 56 0.99 -3.75 22.28
CA SER A 56 2.31 -4.11 22.79
C SER A 56 3.25 -4.76 21.76
N ALA A 57 2.78 -5.02 20.53
CA ALA A 57 3.53 -5.73 19.49
C ALA A 57 4.20 -4.76 18.50
N GLN A 58 4.90 -3.75 19.02
CA GLN A 58 5.50 -2.67 18.23
C GLN A 58 6.74 -3.10 17.43
N SER A 59 7.02 -4.39 17.33
CA SER A 59 8.15 -4.94 16.60
C SER A 59 7.65 -5.91 15.54
N VAL A 60 7.80 -5.56 14.26
CA VAL A 60 7.75 -6.55 13.18
C VAL A 60 8.92 -7.50 13.44
N PRO A 61 8.69 -8.81 13.67
CA PRO A 61 9.79 -9.75 13.86
C PRO A 61 10.72 -9.67 12.64
N PRO A 62 12.06 -9.73 12.81
CA PRO A 62 12.99 -9.61 11.68
C PRO A 62 12.66 -10.56 10.53
N LEU A 63 12.32 -11.81 10.85
CA LEU A 63 11.92 -12.81 9.86
C LEU A 63 10.66 -12.41 9.08
N LEU A 64 9.71 -11.72 9.71
CA LEU A 64 8.52 -11.23 9.03
C LEU A 64 8.82 -9.99 8.17
N ALA A 65 9.73 -9.12 8.61
CA ALA A 65 10.19 -8.00 7.80
C ALA A 65 10.89 -8.50 6.51
N GLU A 66 11.73 -9.53 6.63
CA GLU A 66 12.35 -10.22 5.50
C GLU A 66 11.30 -10.84 4.57
N ALA A 67 10.28 -11.49 5.12
CA ALA A 67 9.18 -12.07 4.35
C ALA A 67 8.39 -11.00 3.56
N TYR A 68 8.12 -9.84 4.17
CA TYR A 68 7.49 -8.71 3.46
C TYR A 68 8.37 -8.17 2.34
N GLY A 69 9.68 -8.01 2.57
CA GLY A 69 10.62 -7.57 1.55
C GLY A 69 10.67 -8.53 0.36
N ALA A 70 10.84 -9.82 0.63
CA ALA A 70 10.87 -10.87 -0.40
C ALA A 70 9.55 -10.95 -1.19
N ALA A 71 8.41 -10.81 -0.50
CA ALA A 71 7.11 -10.77 -1.15
C ALA A 71 6.96 -9.53 -2.04
N ALA A 72 7.29 -8.34 -1.54
CA ALA A 72 7.18 -7.10 -2.29
C ALA A 72 8.04 -7.11 -3.57
N GLU A 73 9.29 -7.58 -3.46
CA GLU A 73 10.21 -7.71 -4.59
C GLU A 73 9.68 -8.70 -5.64
N LYS A 74 9.18 -9.87 -5.20
CA LYS A 74 8.57 -10.88 -6.09
C LYS A 74 7.29 -10.36 -6.76
N LEU A 75 6.41 -9.71 -6.00
CA LEU A 75 5.16 -9.14 -6.50
C LEU A 75 5.41 -8.05 -7.53
N ALA A 76 6.32 -7.11 -7.24
CA ALA A 76 6.68 -6.03 -8.15
C ALA A 76 7.27 -6.58 -9.45
N ARG A 77 8.21 -7.53 -9.38
CA ARG A 77 8.76 -8.20 -10.56
C ARG A 77 7.67 -8.88 -11.39
N ASN A 78 6.78 -9.63 -10.75
CA ASN A 78 5.70 -10.32 -11.44
C ASN A 78 4.75 -9.35 -12.15
N ALA A 79 4.42 -8.22 -11.50
CA ALA A 79 3.54 -7.19 -12.04
C ALA A 79 4.04 -6.59 -13.36
N PHE A 80 5.36 -6.55 -13.59
CA PHE A 80 5.97 -5.95 -14.79
C PHE A 80 6.78 -6.91 -15.67
N ARG A 81 6.88 -8.20 -15.33
CA ARG A 81 7.68 -9.19 -16.09
C ARG A 81 7.27 -9.28 -17.56
N GLY A 82 5.97 -9.13 -17.85
CA GLY A 82 5.40 -9.13 -19.20
C GLY A 82 5.09 -7.72 -19.75
N GLY A 83 5.60 -6.66 -19.11
CA GLY A 83 5.11 -5.29 -19.30
C GLY A 83 3.97 -4.93 -18.34
N ASP A 84 3.32 -3.79 -18.57
CA ASP A 84 2.21 -3.30 -17.73
C ASP A 84 0.85 -3.93 -18.13
N VAL A 85 0.73 -5.24 -17.96
CA VAL A 85 -0.44 -6.03 -18.40
C VAL A 85 -1.70 -5.71 -17.61
N ASN A 86 -1.56 -5.27 -16.36
CA ASN A 86 -2.67 -4.93 -15.47
C ASN A 86 -2.97 -3.43 -15.46
N HIS A 87 -2.39 -2.66 -16.40
CA HIS A 87 -2.60 -1.22 -16.55
C HIS A 87 -2.40 -0.43 -15.25
N LEU A 88 -1.34 -0.77 -14.51
CA LEU A 88 -0.96 -0.10 -13.27
C LEU A 88 -0.48 1.33 -13.55
N VAL A 89 0.12 1.57 -14.72
CA VAL A 89 0.56 2.89 -15.17
C VAL A 89 -0.57 3.54 -15.99
N PRO A 90 -1.22 4.60 -15.46
CA PRO A 90 -2.44 5.18 -16.06
C PRO A 90 -2.16 6.12 -17.26
N CYS A 91 -0.93 6.17 -17.74
CA CYS A 91 -0.46 7.10 -18.77
C CYS A 91 0.54 6.40 -19.69
N ARG A 92 0.70 6.92 -20.91
CA ARG A 92 1.72 6.46 -21.84
C ARG A 92 2.97 7.34 -21.68
N PRO A 93 4.11 6.80 -21.22
CA PRO A 93 5.33 7.59 -21.10
C PRO A 93 5.88 7.95 -22.49
N HIS A 94 6.30 9.22 -22.66
CA HIS A 94 6.91 9.69 -23.92
C HIS A 94 8.42 9.45 -23.98
N ALA A 95 9.05 9.21 -22.82
CA ALA A 95 10.46 8.87 -22.67
C ALA A 95 10.65 8.01 -21.41
N PRO A 96 11.76 7.28 -21.26
CA PRO A 96 12.03 6.50 -20.05
C PRO A 96 11.91 7.33 -18.76
N GLY A 97 12.39 8.58 -18.77
CA GLY A 97 12.36 9.51 -17.65
C GLY A 97 11.19 10.51 -17.64
N ASP A 98 10.04 10.15 -18.22
CA ASP A 98 8.85 11.01 -18.23
C ASP A 98 8.33 11.28 -16.80
N ALA A 99 8.77 12.39 -16.22
CA ALA A 99 8.46 12.76 -14.85
C ALA A 99 6.96 13.03 -14.60
N GLN A 100 6.24 13.49 -15.62
CA GLN A 100 4.81 13.76 -15.50
C GLN A 100 4.04 12.45 -15.41
N CYS A 101 4.32 11.50 -16.29
CA CYS A 101 3.69 10.19 -16.25
C CYS A 101 4.09 9.41 -14.99
N ALA A 102 5.36 9.47 -14.56
CA ALA A 102 5.81 8.88 -13.31
C ALA A 102 5.05 9.44 -12.09
N ALA A 103 4.87 10.76 -12.01
CA ALA A 103 4.13 11.38 -10.92
C ALA A 103 2.63 11.05 -10.94
N GLN A 104 2.03 10.85 -12.12
CA GLN A 104 0.65 10.39 -12.24
C GLN A 104 0.50 8.95 -11.74
N PHE A 105 1.41 8.06 -12.17
CA PHE A 105 1.48 6.69 -11.69
C PHE A 105 1.64 6.60 -10.17
N ILE A 106 2.62 7.30 -9.60
CA ILE A 106 2.89 7.32 -8.15
C ILE A 106 1.65 7.73 -7.35
N ARG A 107 0.92 8.76 -7.81
CA ARG A 107 -0.31 9.21 -7.13
C ARG A 107 -1.43 8.18 -7.26
N ALA A 108 -1.65 7.66 -8.47
CA ALA A 108 -2.72 6.71 -8.73
C ALA A 108 -2.51 5.40 -7.95
N PHE A 109 -1.33 4.78 -8.10
CA PHE A 109 -1.00 3.54 -7.41
C PHE A 109 -0.89 3.75 -5.90
N GLY A 110 -0.17 4.77 -5.47
CA GLY A 110 0.04 5.07 -4.05
C GLY A 110 -1.27 5.37 -3.31
N SER A 111 -2.23 6.05 -3.94
CA SER A 111 -3.50 6.36 -3.29
C SER A 111 -4.32 5.12 -2.95
N LYS A 112 -4.25 4.09 -3.80
CA LYS A 112 -4.85 2.78 -3.56
C LYS A 112 -4.04 2.00 -2.53
N ALA A 113 -2.71 1.97 -2.68
CA ALA A 113 -1.82 1.22 -1.79
C ALA A 113 -1.92 1.72 -0.33
N PHE A 114 -1.86 3.03 -0.11
CA PHE A 114 -1.92 3.64 1.23
C PHE A 114 -3.35 3.96 1.68
N ARG A 115 -4.34 3.72 0.83
CA ARG A 115 -5.78 3.95 1.09
C ARG A 115 -6.08 5.39 1.53
N ARG A 116 -5.25 6.33 1.05
CA ARG A 116 -5.38 7.78 1.24
C ARG A 116 -4.61 8.52 0.15
N PRO A 117 -4.93 9.80 -0.11
CA PRO A 117 -4.08 10.63 -0.95
C PRO A 117 -2.64 10.69 -0.41
N LEU A 118 -1.67 10.64 -1.31
CA LEU A 118 -0.27 10.87 -0.98
C LEU A 118 -0.06 12.36 -0.69
N THR A 119 0.74 12.64 0.33
CA THR A 119 1.23 13.99 0.58
C THR A 119 2.20 14.43 -0.52
N PRO A 120 2.37 15.74 -0.77
CA PRO A 120 3.35 16.23 -1.73
C PRO A 120 4.77 15.73 -1.46
N ALA A 121 5.15 15.61 -0.18
CA ALA A 121 6.45 15.08 0.24
C ALA A 121 6.61 13.59 -0.11
N GLU A 122 5.56 12.77 0.05
CA GLU A 122 5.58 11.37 -0.38
C GLU A 122 5.75 11.24 -1.89
N VAL A 123 4.98 12.00 -2.67
CA VAL A 123 5.11 12.00 -4.13
C VAL A 123 6.53 12.37 -4.54
N ALA A 124 7.12 13.41 -3.93
CA ALA A 124 8.48 13.84 -4.24
C ALA A 124 9.53 12.76 -3.92
N ARG A 125 9.42 12.09 -2.77
CA ARG A 125 10.34 10.99 -2.39
C ARG A 125 10.29 9.84 -3.37
N TYR A 126 9.09 9.37 -3.71
CA TYR A 126 8.92 8.28 -4.68
C TYR A 126 9.32 8.71 -6.10
N ALA A 127 9.09 9.96 -6.50
CA ALA A 127 9.51 10.45 -7.80
C ALA A 127 11.04 10.50 -7.93
N SER A 128 11.77 10.86 -6.86
CA SER A 128 13.23 10.81 -6.84
C SER A 128 13.73 9.37 -7.03
N LEU A 129 13.17 8.42 -6.27
CA LEU A 129 13.55 7.01 -6.36
C LEU A 129 13.26 6.44 -7.76
N PHE A 130 12.11 6.77 -8.33
CA PHE A 130 11.74 6.39 -9.70
C PHE A 130 12.76 6.92 -10.72
N ALA A 131 13.14 8.20 -10.60
CA ALA A 131 14.09 8.83 -11.51
C ALA A 131 15.49 8.21 -11.39
N ASP A 132 15.94 7.88 -10.18
CA ASP A 132 17.22 7.20 -9.93
C ASP A 132 17.29 5.85 -10.63
N GLU A 133 16.25 5.02 -10.47
CA GLU A 133 16.20 3.71 -11.10
C GLU A 133 16.08 3.79 -12.61
N THR A 134 15.29 4.73 -13.11
CA THR A 134 15.17 4.98 -14.54
C THR A 134 16.51 5.42 -15.14
N ARG A 135 17.30 6.25 -14.43
CA ARG A 135 18.65 6.64 -14.88
C ARG A 135 19.61 5.46 -14.94
N ARG A 136 19.51 4.51 -14.00
CA ARG A 136 20.37 3.32 -13.95
C ARG A 136 20.00 2.28 -15.00
N SER A 137 18.71 2.03 -15.16
CA SER A 137 18.18 0.95 -16.02
C SER A 137 17.89 1.39 -17.45
N GLY A 138 17.68 2.69 -17.68
CA GLY A 138 17.19 3.23 -18.95
C GLY A 138 15.73 2.89 -19.27
N LYS A 139 14.96 2.35 -18.31
CA LYS A 139 13.60 1.82 -18.53
C LYS A 139 12.58 2.42 -17.56
N PHE A 140 11.49 2.98 -18.09
CA PHE A 140 10.37 3.49 -17.27
C PHE A 140 9.78 2.41 -16.36
N LEU A 141 9.57 1.19 -16.90
CA LEU A 141 8.96 0.10 -16.14
C LEU A 141 9.86 -0.43 -15.00
N ALA A 142 11.17 -0.27 -15.08
CA ALA A 142 12.05 -0.59 -13.97
C ALA A 142 11.84 0.40 -12.80
N GLY A 143 11.68 1.69 -13.11
CA GLY A 143 11.25 2.68 -12.13
C GLY A 143 9.88 2.33 -11.55
N ALA A 144 8.90 1.95 -12.38
CA ALA A 144 7.57 1.58 -11.92
C ALA A 144 7.58 0.37 -10.98
N GLN A 145 8.35 -0.66 -11.35
CA GLN A 145 8.59 -1.85 -10.53
C GLN A 145 9.16 -1.46 -9.16
N LEU A 146 10.20 -0.64 -9.12
CA LEU A 146 10.81 -0.21 -7.86
C LEU A 146 9.83 0.54 -6.97
N ILE A 147 8.94 1.36 -7.53
CA ILE A 147 7.94 2.06 -6.74
C ILE A 147 6.89 1.11 -6.17
N VAL A 148 6.41 0.13 -6.94
CA VAL A 148 5.49 -0.89 -6.40
C VAL A 148 6.15 -1.61 -5.23
N GLU A 149 7.39 -2.08 -5.42
CA GLU A 149 8.16 -2.73 -4.37
C GLU A 149 8.31 -1.85 -3.12
N ALA A 150 8.76 -0.60 -3.28
CA ALA A 150 8.99 0.32 -2.18
C ALA A 150 7.70 0.71 -1.44
N MET A 151 6.56 0.78 -2.13
CA MET A 151 5.27 1.06 -1.50
C MET A 151 4.74 -0.14 -0.72
N LEU A 152 4.89 -1.37 -1.25
CA LEU A 152 4.46 -2.59 -0.54
C LEU A 152 5.29 -2.88 0.72
N GLN A 153 6.51 -2.35 0.81
CA GLN A 153 7.34 -2.43 2.02
C GLN A 153 7.09 -1.27 3.00
N SER A 154 6.29 -0.27 2.62
CA SER A 154 6.06 0.90 3.45
C SER A 154 5.19 0.58 4.67
N PRO A 155 5.48 1.16 5.85
CA PRO A 155 4.56 1.11 6.98
C PRO A 155 3.15 1.64 6.65
N ASN A 156 3.04 2.61 5.74
CA ASN A 156 1.73 3.13 5.28
C ASN A 156 0.88 2.10 4.53
N PHE A 157 1.50 1.04 4.00
CA PHE A 157 0.82 -0.09 3.36
C PHE A 157 0.56 -1.22 4.37
N LEU A 158 1.59 -1.58 5.15
CA LEU A 158 1.54 -2.72 6.06
C LEU A 158 0.66 -2.49 7.29
N LEU A 159 0.49 -1.22 7.70
CA LEU A 159 -0.23 -0.83 8.92
C LEU A 159 -1.49 -0.03 8.57
N HIS A 160 -2.59 -0.34 9.24
CA HIS A 160 -3.84 0.41 9.20
C HIS A 160 -4.13 1.10 10.52
N ALA A 161 -4.54 2.36 10.43
CA ALA A 161 -5.18 3.06 11.51
C ALA A 161 -6.59 2.48 11.72
N GLU A 162 -6.85 1.94 12.89
CA GLU A 162 -8.19 1.69 13.41
C GLU A 162 -8.67 3.00 14.04
N LEU A 163 -9.73 3.56 13.48
CA LEU A 163 -10.43 4.69 14.07
C LEU A 163 -11.32 4.15 15.19
N GLY A 164 -11.16 4.68 16.40
CA GLY A 164 -12.06 4.37 17.51
C GLY A 164 -12.93 5.57 17.84
N GLY A 165 -14.15 5.27 18.29
CA GLY A 165 -15.22 6.21 18.56
C GLY A 165 -16.58 5.53 18.41
N ASP A 166 -17.65 6.18 18.87
CA ASP A 166 -19.03 5.68 18.94
C ASP A 166 -19.72 5.55 17.55
N THR A 167 -19.03 4.93 16.59
CA THR A 167 -19.53 4.66 15.23
C THR A 167 -19.69 3.15 15.00
N ARG A 168 -20.01 2.41 16.06
CA ARG A 168 -20.31 0.96 16.02
C ARG A 168 -21.45 0.62 15.05
N GLN A 169 -22.34 1.58 14.77
CA GLN A 169 -23.42 1.45 13.80
C GLN A 169 -22.98 1.59 12.34
N TYR A 170 -21.89 2.32 12.05
CA TYR A 170 -21.36 2.48 10.69
C TYR A 170 -20.43 1.32 10.29
N GLU A 171 -19.75 0.72 11.28
CA GLU A 171 -18.85 -0.42 11.05
C GLU A 171 -19.59 -1.66 10.48
N ILE A 172 -20.86 -1.86 10.84
CA ILE A 172 -21.68 -2.96 10.31
C ILE A 172 -21.99 -2.75 8.83
N ALA A 173 -22.21 -1.51 8.39
CA ALA A 173 -22.54 -1.19 7.00
C ALA A 173 -21.35 -1.46 6.05
N CYS A 174 -20.12 -1.10 6.46
CA CYS A 174 -18.93 -1.42 5.67
C CYS A 174 -18.63 -2.93 5.62
N ARG A 175 -18.89 -3.68 6.69
CA ARG A 175 -18.63 -5.13 6.72
C ARG A 175 -19.62 -5.92 5.83
N LEU A 176 -20.85 -5.43 5.66
CA LEU A 176 -21.83 -6.02 4.72
C LEU A 176 -21.40 -5.87 3.26
N SER A 177 -20.70 -4.78 2.91
CA SER A 177 -20.18 -4.58 1.55
C SER A 177 -19.02 -5.52 1.18
N TYR A 178 -18.40 -6.19 2.15
CA TYR A 178 -17.36 -7.20 1.94
C TYR A 178 -17.88 -8.65 2.06
N PHE A 179 -19.20 -8.83 2.27
CA PHE A 179 -19.85 -10.14 2.36
C PHE A 179 -20.89 -10.40 1.26
N LEU A 180 -21.00 -9.50 0.27
CA LEU A 180 -21.75 -9.70 -0.97
C LEU A 180 -20.80 -9.70 -2.17
#